data_AF-A0A960VQ48-F1
#
_entry.id   AF-A0A960VQ48-F1
#
_cell.length_a   1.000
_cell.length_b   1.000
_cell.length_c   1.000
_cell.angle_alpha   90.00
_cell.angle_beta   90.00
_cell.angle_gamma   90.00
#
_symmetry.space_group_name_H-M   'P 1'
#
loop_
_entity.id
_entity.type
_entity.pdbx_description
1 polymer ?
#
loop_
_entity_poly.entity_id
_entity_poly.type
_entity_poly.pdbx_seq_one_letter_code
_entity_poly.pdbx_strand_id
1 'polypeptide(L)'
;PPHNAAELIDAARLLIEKPKATTAELMDFVKGPDFPTGGVIVEPYESMLEAYETGRGSFRMRARWNVEDTGRGTYQIIVTEIPYQVQKSKLLEKLGELIEAKKLPLLDDVRDESAEDVRLVLVPRSKTVEADVLMESLFNVCDLETRFSLNMNVLHKGAPQVMGLKDVLQAY
;
A
#
# COMPACT_ATOMS: atom_id res chain seq x y z
N PRO A 1 8.33 -6.36 -5.80
CA PRO A 1 7.05 -5.68 -6.07
C PRO A 1 7.21 -4.78 -7.31
N PRO A 2 6.11 -4.35 -7.94
CA PRO A 2 6.15 -3.31 -8.95
C PRO A 2 6.79 -2.01 -8.43
N HIS A 3 7.50 -1.32 -9.31
CA HIS A 3 8.14 -0.03 -9.04
C HIS A 3 7.97 0.87 -10.26
N ASN A 4 8.10 2.17 -10.05
CA ASN A 4 8.03 3.13 -11.13
C ASN A 4 9.25 2.98 -12.05
N ALA A 5 9.02 2.81 -13.35
CA ALA A 5 10.10 2.58 -14.30
C ALA A 5 11.05 3.79 -14.42
N ALA A 6 10.53 5.02 -14.31
CA ALA A 6 11.36 6.21 -14.38
C ALA A 6 12.29 6.31 -13.15
N GLU A 7 11.78 6.05 -11.95
CA GLU A 7 12.59 6.04 -10.73
C GLU A 7 13.72 4.99 -10.80
N LEU A 8 13.43 3.79 -11.32
CA LEU A 8 14.43 2.75 -11.50
C LEU A 8 15.50 3.14 -12.53
N ILE A 9 15.10 3.79 -13.63
CA ILE A 9 16.03 4.28 -14.64
C ILE A 9 16.95 5.34 -14.04
N ASP A 10 16.41 6.28 -13.27
CA ASP A 10 17.21 7.34 -12.65
C ASP A 10 18.19 6.78 -11.61
N ALA A 11 17.75 5.80 -10.80
CA ALA A 11 18.64 5.09 -9.89
C ALA A 11 19.74 4.29 -10.61
N ALA A 12 19.42 3.65 -11.73
CA ALA A 12 20.42 2.95 -12.55
C ALA A 12 21.44 3.94 -13.15
N ARG A 13 20.99 5.12 -13.61
CA ARG A 13 21.88 6.18 -14.09
C ARG A 13 22.83 6.67 -13.00
N LEU A 14 22.36 6.82 -11.76
CA LEU A 14 23.23 7.13 -10.63
C LEU A 14 24.34 6.10 -10.46
N LEU A 15 24.05 4.80 -10.61
CA LEU A 15 25.06 3.74 -10.51
C LEU A 15 26.07 3.76 -11.67
N ILE A 16 25.66 4.21 -12.86
CA ILE A 16 26.58 4.41 -13.98
C ILE A 16 27.57 5.56 -13.67
N GLU A 17 27.06 6.68 -13.17
CA GLU A 17 27.88 7.86 -12.85
C GLU A 17 28.72 7.66 -11.57
N LYS A 18 28.15 7.00 -10.57
CA LYS A 18 28.73 6.72 -9.27
C LYS A 18 28.55 5.23 -8.90
N PRO A 19 29.41 4.33 -9.39
CA PRO A 19 29.29 2.88 -9.14
C PRO A 19 29.33 2.45 -7.66
N LYS A 20 29.84 3.33 -6.79
CA LYS A 20 29.92 3.12 -5.34
C LYS A 20 28.76 3.76 -4.57
N ALA A 21 27.72 4.27 -5.25
CA ALA A 21 26.56 4.85 -4.60
C ALA A 21 25.95 3.88 -3.58
N THR A 22 25.43 4.39 -2.47
CA THR A 22 24.81 3.58 -1.42
C THR A 22 23.34 3.31 -1.75
N THR A 23 22.72 2.32 -1.10
CA THR A 23 21.28 2.06 -1.26
C THR A 23 20.44 3.28 -0.85
N ALA A 24 20.86 4.00 0.20
CA ALA A 24 20.20 5.23 0.62
C ALA A 24 20.21 6.31 -0.48
N GLU A 25 21.32 6.48 -1.20
CA GLU A 25 21.41 7.39 -2.35
C GLU A 25 20.53 6.94 -3.53
N LEU A 26 20.31 5.64 -3.70
CA LEU A 26 19.36 5.13 -4.71
C LEU A 26 17.91 5.42 -4.32
N MET A 27 17.60 5.41 -3.02
CA MET A 27 16.26 5.74 -2.51
C MET A 27 15.92 7.24 -2.59
N ASP A 28 16.91 8.09 -2.90
CA ASP A 28 16.61 9.46 -3.34
C ASP A 28 15.84 9.50 -4.66
N PHE A 29 15.90 8.41 -5.44
CA PHE A 29 15.12 8.21 -6.66
C PHE A 29 13.99 7.19 -6.45
N VAL A 30 14.31 6.00 -5.91
CA VAL A 30 13.33 4.93 -5.66
C VAL A 30 12.66 5.13 -4.31
N LYS A 31 11.46 5.71 -4.31
CA LYS A 31 10.77 6.08 -3.05
C LYS A 31 10.12 4.90 -2.35
N GLY A 32 9.89 3.83 -3.08
CA GLY A 32 9.23 2.64 -2.60
C GLY A 32 8.63 1.85 -3.75
N PRO A 33 7.88 0.78 -3.45
CA PRO A 33 7.05 0.12 -4.44
C PRO A 33 5.98 1.07 -5.01
N ASP A 34 5.75 0.99 -6.32
CA ASP A 34 4.68 1.72 -7.02
C ASP A 34 3.70 0.68 -7.57
N PHE A 35 2.66 0.40 -6.79
CA PHE A 35 1.68 -0.63 -7.13
C PHE A 35 0.67 -0.10 -8.14
N PRO A 36 0.26 -0.91 -9.15
CA PRO A 36 -0.66 -0.46 -10.20
C PRO A 36 -2.08 -0.14 -9.69
N THR A 37 -2.43 -0.61 -8.50
CA THR A 37 -3.72 -0.31 -7.83
C THR A 37 -3.65 0.94 -6.96
N GLY A 38 -2.49 1.61 -6.90
CA GLY A 38 -2.23 2.70 -5.96
C GLY A 38 -2.08 2.20 -4.52
N GLY A 39 -2.66 2.96 -3.61
CA GLY A 39 -2.53 2.80 -2.17
C GLY A 39 -1.45 3.69 -1.57
N VAL A 40 -1.28 3.57 -0.26
CA VAL A 40 -0.31 4.34 0.52
C VAL A 40 0.59 3.38 1.27
N ILE A 41 1.89 3.44 0.98
CA ILE A 41 2.90 2.70 1.75
C ILE A 41 3.12 3.42 3.08
N VAL A 42 2.97 2.67 4.17
CA VAL A 42 3.13 3.17 5.54
C VAL A 42 4.23 2.41 6.26
N GLU A 43 5.43 2.49 5.70
CA GLU A 43 6.65 1.99 6.32
C GLU A 43 7.60 3.13 6.70
N PRO A 44 8.29 3.04 7.85
CA PRO A 44 9.43 3.90 8.15
C PRO A 44 10.50 3.79 7.06
N TYR A 45 11.19 4.90 6.81
CA TYR A 45 12.28 4.94 5.83
C TYR A 45 13.35 3.88 6.13
N GLU A 46 13.69 3.68 7.39
CA GLU A 46 14.69 2.71 7.85
C GLU A 46 14.30 1.28 7.49
N SER A 47 13.02 0.91 7.67
CA SER A 47 12.50 -0.40 7.28
C SER A 47 12.57 -0.63 5.77
N MET A 48 12.26 0.41 4.99
CA MET A 48 12.35 0.34 3.52
C MET A 48 13.80 0.22 3.06
N LEU A 49 14.71 0.96 3.69
CA LEU A 49 16.14 0.90 3.42
C LEU A 49 16.69 -0.49 3.71
N GLU A 50 16.40 -1.06 4.89
CA GLU A 50 16.81 -2.43 5.23
C GLU A 50 16.26 -3.46 4.23
N ALA A 51 15.01 -3.29 3.80
CA ALA A 51 14.39 -4.16 2.82
C ALA A 51 15.11 -4.11 1.46
N TYR A 52 15.53 -2.93 1.03
CA TYR A 52 16.28 -2.73 -0.21
C TYR A 52 17.76 -3.11 -0.09
N GLU A 53 18.36 -3.05 1.09
CA GLU A 53 19.74 -3.52 1.30
C GLU A 53 19.82 -5.05 1.33
N THR A 54 18.87 -5.70 2.00
CA THR A 54 18.92 -7.16 2.21
C THR A 54 18.18 -7.96 1.15
N GLY A 55 17.31 -7.33 0.37
CA GLY A 55 16.39 -8.01 -0.53
C GLY A 55 15.23 -8.71 0.16
N ARG A 56 15.07 -8.53 1.47
CA ARG A 56 14.01 -9.14 2.29
C ARG A 56 13.35 -8.10 3.17
N GLY A 57 12.03 -8.11 3.21
CA GLY A 57 11.32 -7.18 4.07
C GLY A 57 9.82 -7.26 3.84
N SER A 58 9.12 -6.22 4.25
CA SER A 58 7.69 -6.13 4.05
C SER A 58 7.24 -4.69 3.98
N PHE A 59 6.21 -4.43 3.18
CA PHE A 59 5.60 -3.12 3.08
C PHE A 59 4.14 -3.21 3.51
N ARG A 60 3.74 -2.43 4.52
CA ARG A 60 2.33 -2.18 4.78
C ARG A 60 1.78 -1.19 3.76
N MET A 61 0.64 -1.54 3.20
CA MET A 61 -0.05 -0.79 2.16
C MET A 61 -1.48 -0.58 2.62
N ARG A 62 -1.86 0.69 2.77
CA ARG A 62 -3.20 1.13 3.13
C ARG A 62 -3.97 1.59 1.90
N ALA A 63 -5.28 1.44 1.96
CA ALA A 63 -6.20 2.05 1.01
C ALA A 63 -6.08 3.59 1.04
N ARG A 64 -6.23 4.25 -0.10
CA ARG A 64 -6.34 5.71 -0.17
C ARG A 64 -7.79 6.12 0.08
N TRP A 65 -7.99 7.10 0.94
CA TRP A 65 -9.31 7.54 1.32
C TRP A 65 -9.37 9.04 1.63
N ASN A 66 -10.57 9.60 1.59
CA ASN A 66 -10.88 10.97 1.98
C ASN A 66 -12.25 11.04 2.66
N VAL A 67 -12.49 12.14 3.39
CA VAL A 67 -13.78 12.44 4.00
C VAL A 67 -14.61 13.32 3.06
N GLU A 68 -15.89 12.99 2.92
CA GLU A 68 -16.89 13.82 2.24
C GLU A 68 -17.98 14.24 3.25
N ASP A 69 -18.28 15.54 3.32
CA ASP A 69 -19.40 16.08 4.11
C ASP A 69 -20.72 15.81 3.38
N THR A 70 -21.67 15.19 4.07
CA THR A 70 -23.01 14.87 3.53
C THR A 70 -24.08 15.85 4.01
N GLY A 71 -23.69 16.90 4.70
CA GLY A 71 -24.54 17.96 5.25
C GLY A 71 -25.02 17.66 6.67
N ARG A 72 -25.58 18.66 7.36
CA ARG A 72 -26.12 18.51 8.74
C ARG A 72 -25.10 17.95 9.76
N GLY A 73 -23.81 18.10 9.47
CA GLY A 73 -22.72 17.60 10.29
C GLY A 73 -22.55 16.08 10.23
N THR A 74 -23.08 15.42 9.19
CA THR A 74 -22.75 14.01 8.89
C THR A 74 -21.67 13.95 7.82
N TYR A 75 -20.91 12.87 7.81
CA TYR A 75 -19.87 12.64 6.81
C TYR A 75 -19.91 11.19 6.34
N GLN A 76 -19.22 10.93 5.24
CA GLN A 76 -18.90 9.59 4.77
C GLN A 76 -17.42 9.52 4.41
N ILE A 77 -16.86 8.31 4.45
CA ILE A 77 -15.49 8.06 4.00
C ILE A 77 -15.56 7.44 2.61
N ILE A 78 -14.76 8.00 1.70
CA ILE A 78 -14.62 7.49 0.35
C ILE A 78 -13.26 6.84 0.22
N VAL A 79 -13.23 5.56 -0.11
CA VAL A 79 -12.02 4.85 -0.51
C VAL A 79 -11.91 4.91 -2.03
N THR A 80 -10.81 5.50 -2.50
CA THR A 80 -10.53 5.72 -3.93
C THR A 80 -9.53 4.71 -4.49
N GLU A 81 -8.70 4.10 -3.64
CA GLU A 81 -7.71 3.09 -4.04
C GLU A 81 -7.69 1.97 -3.00
N ILE A 82 -7.59 0.72 -3.46
CA ILE A 82 -7.50 -0.46 -2.59
C ILE A 82 -6.10 -1.09 -2.68
N PRO A 83 -5.65 -1.81 -1.63
CA PRO A 83 -4.32 -2.42 -1.65
C PRO A 83 -4.14 -3.43 -2.80
N TYR A 84 -2.93 -3.54 -3.32
CA TYR A 84 -2.56 -4.47 -4.39
C TYR A 84 -2.92 -5.93 -4.05
N GLN A 85 -3.42 -6.64 -5.05
CA GLN A 85 -3.93 -8.03 -4.97
C GLN A 85 -5.19 -8.22 -4.10
N VAL A 86 -5.81 -7.16 -3.58
CA VAL A 86 -7.11 -7.24 -2.92
C VAL A 86 -8.22 -7.23 -3.96
N GLN A 87 -9.13 -8.20 -3.88
CA GLN A 87 -10.33 -8.23 -4.72
C GLN A 87 -11.42 -7.40 -4.05
N LYS A 88 -11.91 -6.37 -4.74
CA LYS A 88 -12.96 -5.46 -4.22
C LYS A 88 -14.20 -6.20 -3.73
N SER A 89 -14.67 -7.21 -4.47
CA SER A 89 -15.84 -8.02 -4.08
C SER A 89 -15.63 -8.77 -2.77
N LYS A 90 -14.44 -9.38 -2.59
CA LYS A 90 -14.08 -10.08 -1.34
C LYS A 90 -13.94 -9.12 -0.17
N LEU A 91 -13.41 -7.92 -0.40
CA LEU A 91 -13.33 -6.88 0.62
C LEU A 91 -14.73 -6.45 1.09
N LEU A 92 -15.67 -6.24 0.16
CA LEU A 92 -17.06 -5.91 0.47
C LEU A 92 -17.77 -7.02 1.22
N GLU A 93 -17.64 -8.27 0.76
CA GLU A 93 -18.16 -9.45 1.45
C GLU A 93 -17.62 -9.52 2.88
N LYS A 94 -16.31 -9.31 3.05
CA LYS A 94 -15.68 -9.33 4.36
C LYS A 94 -16.19 -8.24 5.29
N LEU A 95 -16.37 -7.02 4.78
CA LEU A 95 -16.92 -5.91 5.55
C LEU A 95 -18.36 -6.20 5.96
N GLY A 96 -19.19 -6.74 5.05
CA GLY A 96 -20.56 -7.17 5.35
C GLY A 96 -20.61 -8.20 6.47
N GLU A 97 -19.81 -9.26 6.40
CA GLU A 97 -19.69 -10.28 7.46
C GLU A 97 -19.33 -9.66 8.82
N LEU A 98 -18.38 -8.71 8.82
CA LEU A 98 -17.92 -8.07 10.04
C LEU A 98 -18.96 -7.12 10.65
N ILE A 99 -19.76 -6.44 9.82
CA ILE A 99 -20.91 -5.63 10.26
C ILE A 99 -21.97 -6.54 10.88
N GLU A 100 -22.38 -7.61 10.20
CA GLU A 100 -23.38 -8.56 10.68
C GLU A 100 -22.95 -9.23 11.99
N ALA A 101 -21.67 -9.61 12.10
CA ALA A 101 -21.07 -10.16 13.31
C ALA A 101 -20.86 -9.12 14.43
N LYS A 102 -21.25 -7.85 14.22
CA LYS A 102 -21.06 -6.72 15.15
C LYS A 102 -19.60 -6.50 15.57
N LYS A 103 -18.65 -6.89 14.71
CA LYS A 103 -17.21 -6.69 14.92
C LYS A 103 -16.72 -5.31 14.48
N LEU A 104 -17.55 -4.57 13.75
CA LEU A 104 -17.30 -3.17 13.35
C LEU A 104 -18.32 -2.23 14.00
N PRO A 105 -18.19 -1.93 15.31
CA PRO A 105 -19.19 -1.13 16.02
C PRO A 105 -19.27 0.32 15.53
N LEU A 106 -18.23 0.82 14.86
CA LEU A 106 -18.11 2.19 14.35
C LEU A 106 -18.62 2.37 12.91
N LEU A 107 -18.77 1.28 12.16
CA LEU A 107 -19.24 1.28 10.77
C LEU A 107 -20.73 0.91 10.76
N ASP A 108 -21.55 1.71 10.08
CA ASP A 108 -22.97 1.42 9.89
C ASP A 108 -23.19 0.57 8.65
N ASP A 109 -22.62 1.00 7.53
CA ASP A 109 -22.89 0.47 6.21
C ASP A 109 -21.69 0.67 5.28
N VAL A 110 -21.59 -0.18 4.26
CA VAL A 110 -20.61 -0.10 3.18
C VAL A 110 -21.31 -0.21 1.84
N ARG A 111 -20.99 0.69 0.91
CA ARG A 111 -21.59 0.71 -0.43
C ARG A 111 -20.52 0.78 -1.50
N ASP A 112 -20.75 0.03 -2.57
CA ASP A 112 -19.94 0.10 -3.77
C ASP A 112 -20.60 1.05 -4.76
N GLU A 113 -20.00 2.22 -4.95
CA GLU A 113 -20.39 3.22 -5.96
C GLU A 113 -19.38 3.28 -7.11
N SER A 114 -18.54 2.24 -7.26
CA SER A 114 -17.52 2.23 -8.30
C SER A 114 -18.15 2.12 -9.69
N ALA A 115 -17.55 2.83 -10.65
CA ALA A 115 -17.84 2.70 -12.07
C ALA A 115 -16.55 2.28 -12.80
N GLU A 116 -15.94 3.19 -13.56
CA GLU A 116 -14.60 3.00 -14.12
C GLU A 116 -13.53 3.08 -13.01
N ASP A 117 -13.70 4.00 -12.07
CA ASP A 117 -12.84 4.18 -10.90
C ASP A 117 -13.42 3.51 -9.64
N VAL A 118 -12.53 3.15 -8.71
CA VAL A 118 -12.92 2.61 -7.40
C VAL A 118 -13.53 3.72 -6.55
N ARG A 119 -14.73 3.47 -6.03
CA ARG A 119 -15.40 4.34 -5.06
C ARG A 119 -16.17 3.48 -4.06
N LEU A 120 -15.55 3.20 -2.91
CA LEU A 120 -16.25 2.55 -1.80
C LEU A 120 -16.66 3.61 -0.78
N VAL A 121 -17.94 3.63 -0.43
CA VAL A 121 -18.50 4.54 0.57
C VAL A 121 -18.65 3.79 1.88
N LEU A 122 -17.99 4.30 2.92
CA LEU A 122 -18.11 3.81 4.29
C LEU A 122 -18.90 4.82 5.10
N VAL A 123 -20.01 4.39 5.68
CA VAL A 123 -20.91 5.25 6.46
C VAL A 123 -20.65 5.04 7.94
N PRO A 124 -20.24 6.08 8.70
CA PRO A 124 -20.03 5.96 10.13
C PRO A 124 -21.35 5.76 10.86
N ARG A 125 -21.33 4.99 11.95
CA ARG A 125 -22.52 4.72 12.78
C ARG A 125 -23.05 5.94 13.52
N SER A 126 -22.19 6.93 13.75
CA SER A 126 -22.56 8.20 14.35
C SER A 126 -21.66 9.30 13.81
N LYS A 127 -22.20 10.50 13.65
CA LYS A 127 -21.43 11.72 13.32
C LYS A 127 -20.38 12.10 14.36
N THR A 128 -20.42 11.50 15.55
CA THR A 128 -19.44 11.69 16.63
C THR A 128 -18.21 10.80 16.49
N VAL A 129 -18.24 9.83 15.57
CA VAL A 129 -17.08 8.98 15.30
C VAL A 129 -16.10 9.79 14.48
N GLU A 130 -14.85 9.89 14.92
CA GLU A 130 -13.78 10.51 14.14
C GLU A 130 -13.39 9.60 12.97
N ALA A 131 -13.21 10.18 11.77
CA ALA A 131 -12.95 9.42 10.55
C ALA A 131 -11.66 8.59 10.65
N ASP A 132 -10.60 9.18 11.21
CA ASP A 132 -9.32 8.49 11.43
C ASP A 132 -9.47 7.28 12.36
N VAL A 133 -10.27 7.41 13.42
CA VAL A 133 -10.52 6.32 14.37
C VAL A 133 -11.29 5.18 13.71
N LEU A 134 -12.29 5.51 12.88
CA LEU A 134 -12.99 4.51 12.07
C LEU A 134 -12.02 3.79 11.12
N MET A 135 -11.18 4.52 10.39
CA MET A 135 -10.24 3.92 9.44
C MET A 135 -9.17 3.06 10.12
N GLU A 136 -8.57 3.52 11.22
CA GLU A 136 -7.64 2.69 12.00
C GLU A 136 -8.31 1.42 12.52
N SER A 137 -9.59 1.48 12.94
CA SER A 137 -10.32 0.27 13.30
C SER A 137 -10.49 -0.68 12.13
N LEU A 138 -10.75 -0.17 10.91
CA LEU A 138 -10.95 -1.00 9.73
C LEU A 138 -9.64 -1.63 9.25
N PHE A 139 -8.54 -0.88 9.24
CA PHE A 139 -7.21 -1.39 8.86
C PHE A 139 -6.77 -2.60 9.70
N ASN A 140 -7.20 -2.69 10.96
CA ASN A 140 -6.83 -3.80 11.83
C ASN A 140 -7.59 -5.11 11.56
N VAL A 141 -8.72 -5.07 10.85
CA VAL A 141 -9.65 -6.21 10.79
C VAL A 141 -10.11 -6.59 9.38
N CYS A 142 -9.77 -5.79 8.36
CA CYS A 142 -10.10 -6.08 6.96
C CYS A 142 -8.95 -5.70 6.03
N ASP A 143 -9.07 -6.10 4.77
CA ASP A 143 -8.03 -5.92 3.75
C ASP A 143 -7.95 -4.48 3.18
N LEU A 144 -8.41 -3.47 3.94
CA LEU A 144 -8.10 -2.06 3.65
C LEU A 144 -6.65 -1.70 4.04
N GLU A 145 -6.01 -2.52 4.87
CA GLU A 145 -4.56 -2.55 5.05
C GLU A 145 -4.06 -3.97 4.79
N THR A 146 -3.03 -4.11 3.96
CA THR A 146 -2.37 -5.40 3.74
C THR A 146 -0.87 -5.27 3.85
N ARG A 147 -0.20 -6.41 4.05
CA ARG A 147 1.25 -6.50 4.12
C ARG A 147 1.78 -7.21 2.89
N PHE A 148 2.52 -6.50 2.06
CA PHE A 148 3.23 -7.08 0.92
C PHE A 148 4.61 -7.55 1.34
N SER A 149 4.89 -8.84 1.25
CA SER A 149 6.21 -9.40 1.55
C SER A 149 7.20 -9.19 0.41
N LEU A 150 8.37 -8.64 0.70
CA LEU A 150 9.48 -8.51 -0.23
C LEU A 150 10.42 -9.70 -0.06
N ASN A 151 10.62 -10.43 -1.16
CA ASN A 151 11.70 -11.41 -1.29
C ASN A 151 12.28 -11.31 -2.69
N MET A 152 13.40 -10.60 -2.83
CA MET A 152 14.09 -10.36 -4.11
C MET A 152 15.01 -11.53 -4.45
N ASN A 153 14.41 -12.70 -4.64
CA ASN A 153 15.12 -13.88 -5.12
C ASN A 153 15.19 -13.84 -6.66
N VAL A 154 16.40 -13.72 -7.20
CA VAL A 154 16.67 -13.58 -8.64
C VAL A 154 17.67 -14.64 -9.10
N LEU A 155 17.65 -14.98 -10.38
CA LEU A 155 18.64 -15.87 -10.98
C LEU A 155 19.85 -15.04 -11.41
N HIS A 156 20.98 -15.17 -10.70
CA HIS A 156 22.23 -14.49 -11.04
C HIS A 156 23.31 -15.53 -11.37
N LYS A 157 23.91 -15.43 -12.56
CA LYS A 157 24.97 -16.36 -13.05
C LYS A 157 24.60 -17.85 -12.94
N GLY A 158 23.34 -18.18 -13.16
CA GLY A 158 22.83 -19.56 -13.16
C GLY A 158 22.47 -20.14 -11.78
N ALA A 159 22.55 -19.35 -10.70
CA ALA A 159 22.12 -19.75 -9.36
C ALA A 159 21.09 -18.76 -8.77
N PRO A 160 20.08 -19.24 -8.00
CA PRO A 160 19.17 -18.37 -7.29
C PRO A 160 19.90 -17.68 -6.13
N GLN A 161 19.75 -16.37 -6.04
CA GLN A 161 20.34 -15.55 -4.98
C GLN A 161 19.35 -14.47 -4.54
N VAL A 162 19.32 -14.19 -3.25
CA VAL A 162 18.63 -13.02 -2.70
C VAL A 162 19.54 -11.81 -2.84
N MET A 163 19.07 -10.78 -3.52
CA MET A 163 19.84 -9.58 -3.86
C MET A 163 19.10 -8.32 -3.42
N GLY A 164 19.85 -7.32 -2.94
CA GLY A 164 19.31 -5.99 -2.65
C GLY A 164 19.03 -5.19 -3.94
N LEU A 165 18.37 -4.04 -3.80
CA LEU A 165 18.02 -3.14 -4.91
C LEU A 165 19.25 -2.78 -5.72
N LYS A 166 20.32 -2.37 -5.04
CA LYS A 166 21.60 -2.01 -5.69
C LYS A 166 22.16 -3.16 -6.52
N ASP A 167 22.25 -4.35 -5.93
CA ASP A 167 22.83 -5.51 -6.59
C ASP A 167 22.00 -5.91 -7.82
N VAL A 168 20.66 -5.83 -7.72
CA VAL A 168 19.75 -6.09 -8.83
C VAL A 168 19.97 -5.09 -9.97
N LEU A 169 20.06 -3.79 -9.66
CA LEU A 169 20.33 -2.75 -10.67
C LEU A 169 21.71 -2.89 -11.31
N GLN A 170 22.73 -3.34 -10.56
CA GLN A 170 24.07 -3.60 -11.09
C GLN A 170 24.16 -4.85 -11.97
N ALA A 171 23.22 -5.80 -11.79
CA ALA A 171 23.17 -7.03 -12.56
C ALA A 171 22.39 -6.90 -13.89
N TYR A 172 21.60 -5.82 -14.05
CA TYR A 172 20.86 -5.49 -15.26
C TYR A 172 21.76 -4.80 -16.29
#